data_AF-A0A8C5YA26-F1
#
_entry.id   AF-A0A8C5YA26-F1
#
_cell.length_a   1.000
_cell.length_b   1.000
_cell.length_c   1.000
_cell.angle_alpha   90.00
_cell.angle_beta   90.00
_cell.angle_gamma   90.00
#
_symmetry.space_group_name_H-M   'P 1'
#
loop_
_entity.id
_entity.type
_entity.pdbx_description
1 polymer ?
#
loop_
_entity_poly.entity_id
_entity_poly.type
_entity_poly.pdbx_seq_one_letter_code
_entity_poly.pdbx_strand_id
1 'polypeptide(L)'
;MSLFAGSLSQPVLTQPPSLSASPGASARLTCTLSSGFSVDNYVIYWHQQKPGSPPRYLLYYYSDSIKHQGSGVPSRFSGSKDASANAGILHVSGLQPEDEADYYCAVWHNSKTSKVVPF
;
A
#
# COMPACT_ATOMS: atom_id res chain seq x y z
N MET A 1 29.26 -8.65 -28.97
CA MET A 1 28.01 -7.87 -28.88
C MET A 1 27.12 -8.55 -27.86
N SER A 2 27.26 -8.18 -26.58
CA SER A 2 26.45 -8.73 -25.49
C SER A 2 25.19 -7.90 -25.32
N LEU A 3 24.04 -8.53 -25.49
CA LEU A 3 22.75 -7.96 -25.13
C LEU A 3 22.59 -8.13 -23.62
N PHE A 4 22.70 -7.04 -22.86
CA PHE A 4 22.28 -7.04 -21.46
C PHE A 4 20.75 -7.19 -21.45
N ALA A 5 20.26 -8.36 -21.03
CA ALA A 5 18.90 -8.48 -20.56
C ALA A 5 18.79 -7.58 -19.32
N GLY A 6 18.16 -6.40 -19.48
CA GLY A 6 17.94 -5.50 -18.36
C GLY A 6 17.21 -6.23 -17.24
N SER A 7 17.84 -6.33 -16.07
CA SER A 7 17.19 -6.84 -14.87
C SER A 7 16.04 -5.89 -14.52
N LEU A 8 14.80 -6.35 -14.62
CA LEU A 8 13.63 -5.61 -14.17
C LEU A 8 13.63 -5.62 -12.64
N SER A 9 14.26 -4.61 -12.01
CA SER A 9 14.26 -4.45 -10.56
C SER A 9 12.85 -4.16 -10.03
N GLN A 10 12.48 -4.74 -8.89
CA GLN A 10 11.26 -4.37 -8.15
C GLN A 10 11.52 -3.13 -7.29
N PRO A 11 10.50 -2.29 -7.02
CA PRO A 11 10.64 -1.16 -6.11
C PRO A 11 10.83 -1.65 -4.67
N VAL A 12 11.70 -0.98 -3.92
CA VAL A 12 11.76 -1.14 -2.46
C VAL A 12 10.70 -0.25 -1.83
N LEU A 13 9.95 -0.77 -0.87
CA LEU A 13 8.91 -0.04 -0.14
C LEU A 13 9.40 0.34 1.25
N THR A 14 9.15 1.59 1.65
CA THR A 14 9.50 2.11 2.98
C THR A 14 8.26 2.64 3.68
N GLN A 15 8.06 2.22 4.93
CA GLN A 15 7.02 2.72 5.82
C GLN A 15 7.66 3.29 7.09
N PRO A 16 7.02 4.28 7.75
CA PRO A 16 7.43 4.71 9.08
C PRO A 16 7.42 3.52 10.06
N PRO A 17 8.37 3.46 11.02
CA PRO A 17 8.48 2.32 11.93
C PRO A 17 7.28 2.21 12.89
N SER A 18 6.66 3.32 13.23
CA SER A 18 5.44 3.37 14.04
C SER A 18 4.72 4.70 13.87
N LEU A 19 3.44 4.72 14.23
CA LEU A 19 2.60 5.90 14.30
C LEU A 19 1.71 5.77 15.53
N SER A 20 1.59 6.84 16.32
CA SER A 20 0.67 6.90 17.46
C SER A 20 -0.30 8.06 17.27
N ALA A 21 -1.57 7.81 17.58
CA ALA A 21 -2.65 8.78 17.46
C ALA A 21 -3.75 8.46 18.49
N SER A 22 -4.48 9.49 18.91
CA SER A 22 -5.56 9.33 19.88
C SER A 22 -6.80 8.65 19.27
N PRO A 23 -7.59 7.92 20.07
CA PRO A 23 -8.89 7.42 19.62
C PRO A 23 -9.77 8.54 19.03
N GLY A 24 -10.47 8.24 17.94
CA GLY A 24 -11.30 9.20 17.20
C GLY A 24 -10.52 10.14 16.26
N ALA A 25 -9.19 10.21 16.35
CA ALA A 25 -8.38 10.99 15.42
C ALA A 25 -8.29 10.29 14.05
N SER A 26 -7.76 11.02 13.05
CA SER A 26 -7.41 10.46 11.75
C SER A 26 -5.92 10.13 11.69
N ALA A 27 -5.58 8.97 11.13
CA ALA A 27 -4.21 8.57 10.83
C ALA A 27 -3.95 8.51 9.33
N ARG A 28 -2.70 8.76 8.95
CA ARG A 28 -2.19 8.65 7.58
C ARG A 28 -0.94 7.79 7.60
N LEU A 29 -1.02 6.61 7.01
CA LEU A 29 0.12 5.72 6.86
C LEU A 29 0.67 5.86 5.44
N THR A 30 1.98 6.03 5.33
CA THR A 30 2.67 6.24 4.06
C THR A 30 3.46 5.01 3.67
N CYS A 31 3.45 4.71 2.37
CA CYS A 31 4.24 3.66 1.73
C CYS A 31 5.00 4.28 0.56
N THR A 32 6.27 4.60 0.78
CA THR A 32 7.12 5.28 -0.19
C THR A 32 7.86 4.26 -1.06
N LEU A 33 7.83 4.45 -2.37
CA LEU A 33 8.60 3.65 -3.32
C LEU A 33 10.01 4.23 -3.46
N SER A 34 11.00 3.35 -3.63
CA SER A 34 12.37 3.75 -3.96
C SER A 34 12.43 4.64 -5.21
N SER A 35 13.45 5.49 -5.28
CA SER A 35 13.71 6.33 -6.45
C SER A 35 13.88 5.49 -7.72
N GLY A 36 13.53 6.08 -8.87
CA GLY A 36 13.53 5.39 -10.18
C GLY A 36 12.21 4.69 -10.52
N PHE A 37 11.27 4.62 -9.58
CA PHE A 37 9.90 4.17 -9.82
C PHE A 37 8.92 5.32 -9.59
N SER A 38 7.82 5.33 -10.34
CA SER A 38 6.71 6.25 -10.12
C SER A 38 5.51 5.48 -9.56
N VAL A 39 5.03 5.89 -8.39
CA VAL A 39 3.84 5.35 -7.72
C VAL A 39 2.59 5.36 -8.61
N ASP A 40 2.52 6.24 -9.61
CA ASP A 40 1.39 6.32 -10.53
C ASP A 40 1.23 5.05 -11.36
N ASN A 41 2.32 4.34 -11.65
CA ASN A 41 2.30 3.09 -12.43
C ASN A 41 1.95 1.84 -11.61
N TYR A 42 1.76 1.99 -10.29
CA TYR A 42 1.56 0.87 -9.37
C TYR A 42 0.18 0.88 -8.72
N VAL A 43 -0.42 -0.30 -8.55
CA VAL A 43 -1.54 -0.49 -7.63
C VAL A 43 -0.96 -0.67 -6.24
N ILE A 44 -1.46 0.08 -5.26
CA ILE A 44 -1.02 -0.04 -3.86
C ILE A 44 -2.05 -0.86 -3.09
N TYR A 45 -1.60 -1.93 -2.44
CA TYR A 45 -2.40 -2.78 -1.57
C TYR A 45 -2.08 -2.48 -0.12
N TRP A 46 -3.10 -2.47 0.74
CA TRP A 46 -2.98 -2.28 2.17
C TRP A 46 -3.51 -3.49 2.92
N HIS A 47 -2.73 -3.92 3.91
CA HIS A 47 -3.06 -5.02 4.79
C HIS A 47 -2.89 -4.58 6.24
N GLN A 48 -3.71 -5.16 7.12
CA GLN A 48 -3.64 -4.99 8.57
C GLN A 48 -3.34 -6.34 9.20
N GLN A 49 -2.41 -6.40 10.13
CA GLN A 49 -2.09 -7.61 10.89
C GLN A 49 -2.18 -7.33 12.38
N LYS A 50 -3.06 -8.07 13.05
CA LYS A 50 -3.13 -8.08 14.51
C LYS A 50 -2.16 -9.12 15.07
N PRO A 51 -1.64 -8.92 16.30
CA PRO A 51 -0.80 -9.92 16.96
C PRO A 51 -1.44 -11.31 16.94
N GLY A 52 -0.68 -12.31 16.51
CA GLY A 52 -1.14 -13.71 16.42
C GLY A 52 -2.11 -14.03 15.27
N SER A 53 -2.39 -13.08 14.38
CA SER A 53 -3.27 -13.28 13.20
C SER A 53 -2.49 -13.17 11.89
N PRO A 54 -2.96 -13.80 10.80
CA PRO A 54 -2.42 -13.54 9.46
C PRO A 54 -2.78 -12.12 8.98
N PRO A 55 -2.03 -11.56 8.02
CA PRO A 55 -2.39 -10.28 7.40
C PRO A 55 -3.78 -10.33 6.76
N ARG A 56 -4.64 -9.37 7.12
CA ARG A 56 -5.97 -9.16 6.56
C ARG A 56 -5.89 -8.09 5.47
N TYR A 57 -6.40 -8.40 4.29
CA TYR A 57 -6.56 -7.42 3.21
C TYR A 57 -7.56 -6.32 3.60
N LEU A 58 -7.13 -5.06 3.43
CA LEU A 58 -7.98 -3.88 3.65
C LEU A 58 -8.52 -3.32 2.35
N LEU A 59 -7.64 -2.86 1.46
CA LEU A 59 -8.03 -2.22 0.21
C LEU A 59 -6.87 -2.19 -0.78
N TYR A 60 -7.18 -1.90 -2.04
CA TYR A 60 -6.21 -1.45 -3.02
C TYR A 60 -6.62 -0.11 -3.63
N TYR A 61 -5.63 0.68 -4.02
CA TYR A 61 -5.82 1.94 -4.70
C TYR A 61 -4.86 2.08 -5.88
N TYR A 62 -5.42 2.32 -7.07
CA TYR A 62 -4.67 2.76 -8.24
C TYR A 62 -5.07 4.19 -8.63
N SER A 63 -6.37 4.43 -8.73
CA SER A 63 -7.02 5.73 -8.99
C SER A 63 -8.42 5.74 -8.35
N ASP A 64 -9.12 6.87 -8.39
CA ASP A 64 -10.48 6.95 -7.86
C ASP A 64 -11.50 6.07 -8.59
N SER A 65 -11.26 5.80 -9.88
CA SER A 65 -12.05 4.87 -10.68
C SER A 65 -11.58 3.41 -10.57
N ILE A 66 -10.37 3.16 -10.08
CA ILE A 66 -9.76 1.83 -9.96
C ILE A 66 -9.27 1.63 -8.53
N LYS A 67 -10.22 1.26 -7.66
CA LYS A 67 -9.99 0.95 -6.26
C LYS A 67 -10.97 -0.11 -5.79
N HIS A 68 -10.63 -0.82 -4.72
CA HIS A 68 -11.52 -1.79 -4.10
C HIS A 68 -11.26 -1.85 -2.61
N GLN A 69 -12.33 -2.00 -1.86
CA GLN A 69 -12.28 -2.20 -0.42
C GLN A 69 -12.67 -3.62 -0.07
N GLY A 70 -11.91 -4.27 0.81
CA GLY A 70 -12.12 -5.64 1.23
C GLY A 70 -13.48 -5.82 1.93
N SER A 71 -14.00 -7.04 1.86
CA SER A 71 -15.26 -7.38 2.52
C SER A 71 -15.16 -7.16 4.03
N GLY A 72 -16.17 -6.50 4.60
CA GLY A 72 -16.24 -6.15 6.02
C GLY A 72 -15.18 -5.15 6.48
N VAL A 73 -14.46 -4.48 5.56
CA VAL A 73 -13.54 -3.39 5.90
C VAL A 73 -14.35 -2.10 6.05
N PRO A 74 -14.29 -1.42 7.20
CA PRO A 74 -15.09 -0.22 7.45
C PRO A 74 -14.79 0.92 6.47
N SER A 75 -15.79 1.73 6.12
CA SER A 75 -15.66 2.89 5.21
C SER A 75 -14.71 3.99 5.71
N ARG A 76 -14.31 3.93 6.99
CA ARG A 76 -13.31 4.83 7.58
C ARG A 76 -11.90 4.62 7.03
N PHE A 77 -11.64 3.46 6.41
CA PHE A 77 -10.41 3.18 5.68
C PHE A 77 -10.55 3.67 4.23
N SER A 78 -9.56 4.39 3.72
CA SER A 78 -9.50 4.76 2.30
C SER A 78 -8.05 4.91 1.83
N GLY A 79 -7.82 4.82 0.52
CA GLY A 79 -6.49 4.93 -0.08
C GLY A 79 -6.35 6.15 -0.97
N SER A 80 -5.13 6.65 -1.13
CA SER A 80 -4.75 7.61 -2.16
C SER A 80 -3.29 7.45 -2.57
N LYS A 81 -2.83 8.27 -3.53
CA LYS A 81 -1.41 8.41 -3.88
C LYS A 81 -0.97 9.86 -3.73
N ASP A 82 0.30 10.05 -3.43
CA ASP A 82 1.01 11.32 -3.49
C ASP A 82 2.20 11.14 -4.44
N ALA A 83 2.04 11.62 -5.67
CA ALA A 83 3.06 11.52 -6.71
C ALA A 83 4.31 12.34 -6.36
N SER A 84 4.16 13.45 -5.62
CA SER A 84 5.29 14.30 -5.23
C SER A 84 6.18 13.61 -4.19
N ALA A 85 5.57 12.85 -3.27
CA ALA A 85 6.27 12.04 -2.29
C ALA A 85 6.60 10.62 -2.78
N ASN A 86 6.23 10.28 -4.02
CA ASN A 86 6.31 8.94 -4.59
C ASN A 86 5.72 7.85 -3.68
N ALA A 87 4.55 8.12 -3.09
CA ALA A 87 4.01 7.32 -2.00
C ALA A 87 2.52 6.97 -2.17
N GLY A 88 2.16 5.75 -1.76
CA GLY A 88 0.78 5.38 -1.45
C GLY A 88 0.42 5.82 -0.04
N ILE A 89 -0.84 6.18 0.19
CA ILE A 89 -1.34 6.63 1.49
C ILE A 89 -2.57 5.83 1.88
N LEU A 90 -2.58 5.27 3.08
CA LEU A 90 -3.78 4.77 3.75
C LEU A 90 -4.27 5.83 4.72
N HIS A 91 -5.53 6.22 4.57
CA HIS A 91 -6.24 7.09 5.49
C HIS A 91 -7.16 6.25 6.36
N VAL A 92 -7.07 6.46 7.67
CA VAL A 92 -7.97 5.85 8.66
C VAL A 92 -8.60 6.99 9.44
N SER A 93 -9.89 7.24 9.25
CA SER A 93 -10.61 8.26 10.02
C SER A 93 -11.27 7.64 11.25
N GLY A 94 -11.41 8.42 12.34
CA GLY A 94 -12.12 7.95 13.52
C GLY A 94 -11.52 6.68 14.12
N LEU A 95 -10.22 6.70 14.44
CA LEU A 95 -9.48 5.56 14.97
C LEU A 95 -10.20 4.89 16.14
N GLN A 96 -10.29 3.56 16.08
CA GLN A 96 -10.85 2.72 17.12
C GLN A 96 -9.75 1.86 17.77
N PRO A 97 -9.94 1.36 19.01
CA PRO A 97 -8.97 0.46 19.64
C PRO A 97 -8.64 -0.77 18.78
N GLU A 98 -9.59 -1.24 17.97
CA GLU A 98 -9.41 -2.39 17.09
C GLU A 98 -8.50 -2.09 15.89
N ASP A 99 -8.17 -0.82 15.63
CA ASP A 99 -7.29 -0.38 14.55
C ASP A 99 -5.80 -0.43 14.97
N GLU A 100 -5.51 -0.69 16.24
CA GLU A 100 -4.14 -0.97 16.71
C GLU A 100 -3.64 -2.30 16.15
N ALA A 101 -2.66 -2.21 15.26
CA ALA A 101 -2.15 -3.31 14.46
C ALA A 101 -0.87 -2.90 13.72
N ASP A 102 -0.16 -3.88 13.18
CA ASP A 102 0.84 -3.65 12.14
C ASP A 102 0.13 -3.46 10.79
N TYR A 103 0.65 -2.54 9.98
CA TYR A 103 0.11 -2.25 8.65
C TYR A 103 1.19 -2.44 7.60
N TYR A 104 0.84 -3.13 6.52
CA TYR A 104 1.78 -3.46 5.46
C TYR A 104 1.23 -2.99 4.12
N CYS A 105 2.08 -2.34 3.34
CA CYS A 105 1.80 -2.07 1.94
C CYS A 105 2.48 -3.09 1.02
N ALA A 106 1.85 -3.35 -0.11
CA ALA A 106 2.45 -4.05 -1.24
C ALA A 106 2.11 -3.31 -2.53
N VAL A 107 2.91 -3.50 -3.57
CA VAL A 107 2.68 -2.85 -4.86
C VAL A 107 2.64 -3.86 -6.01
N TRP A 108 1.75 -3.61 -6.95
CA TRP A 108 1.68 -4.36 -8.21
C TRP A 108 1.83 -3.42 -9.38
N HIS A 109 2.78 -3.69 -10.26
CA HIS A 109 2.95 -2.91 -11.48
C HIS A 109 1.83 -3.27 -12.46
N ASN A 110 1.02 -2.29 -12.87
CA ASN A 110 0.01 -2.52 -13.89
C ASN A 110 0.63 -2.49 -15.30
N SER A 111 1.59 -3.38 -15.57
CA SER A 111 2.01 -3.61 -16.95
C SER A 111 0.92 -4.39 -17.67
N LYS A 112 0.52 -3.93 -18.86
CA LYS A 112 -0.28 -4.70 -19.84
C LYS A 112 0.38 -6.03 -20.30
N THR A 113 1.43 -6.46 -19.62
CA THR A 113 2.14 -7.70 -19.79
C THR A 113 2.21 -8.38 -18.43
N SER A 114 1.27 -9.29 -18.19
CA SER A 114 1.25 -10.19 -17.05
C SER A 114 2.47 -11.11 -17.14
N LYS A 115 3.38 -11.01 -16.18
CA LYS A 115 4.31 -12.09 -15.87
C LYS A 115 4.15 -12.43 -14.40
N VAL A 116 3.41 -13.50 -14.16
CA VAL A 116 3.36 -14.17 -12.85
C VAL A 116 4.75 -14.74 -12.61
N VAL A 117 5.42 -14.29 -11.56
CA VAL A 117 6.60 -14.96 -11.02
C VAL A 117 6.16 -15.54 -9.67
N PRO A 118 6.19 -16.88 -9.49
CA PRO A 118 5.89 -17.49 -8.21
C PRO A 118 7.00 -17.18 -7.20
N PHE A 119 6.63 -17.29 -5.91
CA PHE A 119 7.43 -17.01 -4.72
C PHE A 119 8.88 -17.50 -4.78
#